data_AF-A0A1G1FVQ1-F1
#
_entry.id   AF-A0A1G1FVQ1-F1
#
_cell.length_a   1.000
_cell.length_b   1.000
_cell.length_c   1.000
_cell.angle_alpha   90.00
_cell.angle_beta   90.00
_cell.angle_gamma   90.00
#
_symmetry.space_group_name_H-M   'P 1'
#
loop_
_entity.id
_entity.type
_entity.pdbx_description
1 polymer ?
#
loop_
_entity_poly.entity_id
_entity_poly.type
_entity_poly.pdbx_seq_one_letter_code
_entity_poly.pdbx_strand_id
1 'polypeptide(L)'
;MRNWLNASVLLLFTAVLAPAAGAATDAATCLGCHGSMEGSVNVNQEKYSKSVHGSFDCVMCHLSLKGDQHQGMSGKADAATQQLAASISAKSKIDPVAQAACAQCHEDLYKAYKASVHGQNVIAKKSSDGPVCTSCHGSPHYIQPKTSKDSAVNHFNVVQSCGKCHEEKIMSEKYGFSEKVMERYKESFHGRKLKVGHPGAPSCVSCHSSHNVVSAKNAASPVAGENKKKTCAQCHEGATDKFVAAITHKPMHPIAHFTELALIVLTMSVFLFICVHVLLDIFADIRDRLFRKGGNHE
;
A
#
# COMPACT_ATOMS: atom_id res chain seq x y z
N MET A 1 -33.10 58.05 -62.93
CA MET A 1 -33.17 56.61 -63.25
C MET A 1 -32.02 55.92 -62.52
N ARG A 2 -32.36 54.88 -61.76
CA ARG A 2 -31.65 54.32 -60.61
C ARG A 2 -31.03 52.96 -60.98
N ASN A 3 -30.05 52.54 -60.17
CA ASN A 3 -29.44 51.20 -60.00
C ASN A 3 -28.06 51.04 -60.68
N TRP A 4 -26.93 51.04 -59.97
CA TRP A 4 -26.41 50.19 -58.87
C TRP A 4 -25.74 48.89 -59.34
N LEU A 5 -24.52 48.73 -58.81
CA LEU A 5 -23.56 47.64 -58.94
C LEU A 5 -24.18 46.27 -58.66
N ASN A 6 -23.56 45.20 -59.19
CA ASN A 6 -23.24 44.01 -58.41
C ASN A 6 -22.10 43.22 -59.07
N ALA A 7 -20.94 43.23 -58.40
CA ALA A 7 -19.84 42.32 -58.65
C ALA A 7 -20.11 41.02 -57.88
N SER A 8 -20.39 39.94 -58.60
CA SER A 8 -20.55 38.62 -58.00
C SER A 8 -19.20 37.90 -57.97
N VAL A 9 -18.53 38.00 -56.82
CA VAL A 9 -17.36 37.17 -56.47
C VAL A 9 -17.86 35.75 -56.20
N LEU A 10 -17.51 34.82 -57.08
CA LEU A 10 -17.78 33.40 -56.91
C LEU A 10 -16.76 32.82 -55.91
N LEU A 11 -17.13 32.73 -54.63
CA LEU A 11 -16.38 31.97 -53.62
C LEU A 11 -16.66 30.48 -53.82
N LEU A 12 -15.73 29.79 -54.50
CA LEU A 12 -15.66 28.32 -54.52
C LEU A 12 -15.29 27.82 -53.12
N PHE A 13 -16.29 27.46 -52.33
CA PHE A 13 -16.12 26.69 -51.09
C PHE A 13 -15.71 25.27 -51.46
N THR A 14 -14.40 24.98 -51.44
CA THR A 14 -13.91 23.61 -51.42
C THR A 14 -14.25 22.99 -50.07
N ALA A 15 -15.31 22.17 -50.05
CA ALA A 15 -15.64 21.32 -48.92
C ALA A 15 -14.52 20.28 -48.74
N VAL A 16 -13.56 20.60 -47.87
CA VAL A 16 -12.63 19.60 -47.33
C VAL A 16 -13.47 18.69 -46.44
N LEU A 17 -13.78 17.49 -46.95
CA LEU A 17 -14.26 16.38 -46.14
C LEU A 17 -13.14 16.00 -45.18
N ALA A 18 -13.13 16.63 -44.01
CA ALA A 18 -12.36 16.13 -42.88
C ALA A 18 -12.89 14.71 -42.57
N PRO A 19 -12.03 13.69 -42.49
CA PRO A 19 -12.45 12.43 -41.90
C PRO A 19 -13.01 12.75 -40.51
N ALA A 20 -14.15 12.16 -40.16
CA ALA A 20 -14.59 12.14 -38.78
C ALA A 20 -13.51 11.41 -37.98
N ALA A 21 -12.55 12.17 -37.45
CA ALA A 21 -11.70 11.71 -36.39
C ALA A 21 -12.66 11.31 -35.26
N GLY A 22 -12.77 10.02 -34.98
CA GLY A 22 -13.46 9.57 -33.78
C GLY A 22 -12.88 10.39 -32.63
N ALA A 23 -13.73 11.15 -31.96
CA ALA A 23 -13.30 12.02 -30.87
C ALA A 23 -12.45 11.16 -29.92
N ALA A 24 -11.18 11.54 -29.75
CA ALA A 24 -10.32 10.88 -28.79
C ALA A 24 -11.05 10.95 -27.44
N THR A 25 -11.32 9.79 -26.85
CA THR A 25 -12.05 9.72 -25.57
C THR A 25 -11.08 10.11 -24.46
N ASP A 26 -10.89 11.42 -24.30
CA ASP A 26 -9.99 11.95 -23.29
C ASP A 26 -10.54 11.69 -21.87
N ALA A 27 -9.65 11.75 -20.88
CA ALA A 27 -10.06 11.59 -19.49
C ALA A 27 -11.18 12.58 -19.09
N ALA A 28 -11.17 13.80 -19.62
CA ALA A 28 -12.15 14.83 -19.29
C ALA A 28 -13.59 14.42 -19.63
N THR A 29 -13.78 13.75 -20.76
CA THR A 29 -15.07 13.20 -21.18
C THR A 29 -15.61 12.20 -20.16
N CYS A 30 -14.77 11.28 -19.70
CA CYS A 30 -15.16 10.29 -18.69
C CYS A 30 -15.49 10.97 -17.35
N LEU A 31 -14.67 11.93 -16.94
CA LEU A 31 -14.79 12.63 -15.65
C LEU A 31 -15.97 13.60 -15.60
N GLY A 32 -16.47 14.09 -16.73
CA GLY A 32 -17.71 14.88 -16.78
C GLY A 32 -18.89 14.13 -16.16
N CYS A 33 -18.98 12.82 -16.41
CA CYS A 33 -19.98 11.95 -15.80
C CYS A 33 -19.47 11.30 -14.50
N HIS A 34 -18.32 10.62 -14.54
CA HIS A 34 -17.81 9.85 -13.40
C HIS A 34 -17.33 10.72 -12.23
N GLY A 35 -17.06 12.01 -12.44
CA GLY A 35 -16.69 12.94 -11.38
C GLY A 35 -17.84 13.35 -10.46
N SER A 36 -19.08 13.28 -10.96
CA SER A 36 -20.29 13.71 -10.24
C SER A 36 -21.19 12.55 -9.78
N MET A 37 -20.92 11.32 -10.23
CA MET A 37 -21.65 10.13 -9.81
C MET A 37 -21.40 9.77 -8.34
N GLU A 38 -22.28 8.95 -7.76
CA GLU A 38 -22.07 8.39 -6.41
C GLU A 38 -21.58 6.93 -6.46
N GLY A 39 -21.02 6.47 -5.34
CA GLY A 39 -20.62 5.07 -5.18
C GLY A 39 -19.28 4.70 -5.83
N SER A 40 -19.11 3.41 -6.15
CA SER A 40 -17.84 2.83 -6.62
C SER A 40 -17.41 3.27 -8.02
N VAL A 41 -18.31 3.88 -8.79
CA VAL A 41 -18.03 4.41 -10.13
C VAL A 41 -17.55 5.85 -10.11
N ASN A 42 -17.59 6.53 -8.95
CA ASN A 42 -17.09 7.89 -8.82
C ASN A 42 -15.56 7.95 -8.93
N VAL A 43 -15.07 8.90 -9.73
CA VAL A 43 -13.65 9.21 -9.83
C VAL A 43 -13.43 10.70 -9.56
N ASN A 44 -12.79 11.00 -8.43
CA ASN A 44 -12.46 12.37 -8.08
C ASN A 44 -11.30 12.87 -8.97
N GLN A 45 -11.57 13.89 -9.77
CA GLN A 45 -10.62 14.43 -10.74
C GLN A 45 -9.33 14.95 -10.10
N GLU A 46 -9.45 15.71 -9.01
CA GLU A 46 -8.27 16.28 -8.33
C GLU A 46 -7.38 15.18 -7.73
N LYS A 47 -7.99 14.12 -7.22
CA LYS A 47 -7.26 13.00 -6.63
C LYS A 47 -6.65 12.10 -7.70
N TYR A 48 -7.32 11.94 -8.84
CA TYR A 48 -6.81 11.21 -10.00
C TYR A 48 -5.60 11.91 -10.62
N SER A 49 -5.68 13.23 -10.84
CA SER A 49 -4.60 14.01 -11.44
C SER A 49 -3.31 14.02 -10.60
N LYS A 50 -3.42 13.80 -9.28
CA LYS A 50 -2.29 13.62 -8.36
C LYS A 50 -1.73 12.19 -8.33
N SER A 51 -2.36 11.23 -8.99
CA SER A 51 -1.85 9.86 -9.07
C SER A 51 -0.69 9.76 -10.05
N VAL A 52 0.10 8.68 -9.95
CA VAL A 52 1.17 8.39 -10.93
C VAL A 52 0.65 8.13 -12.34
N HIS A 53 -0.66 7.91 -12.49
CA HIS A 53 -1.33 7.72 -13.79
C HIS A 53 -2.24 8.90 -14.14
N GLY A 54 -2.17 10.02 -13.42
CA GLY A 54 -3.12 11.13 -13.56
C GLY A 54 -3.13 11.81 -14.94
N SER A 55 -2.14 11.52 -15.78
CA SER A 55 -2.04 12.00 -17.17
C SER A 55 -2.54 10.99 -18.21
N PHE A 56 -3.02 9.81 -17.81
CA PHE A 56 -3.52 8.79 -18.72
C PHE A 56 -5.00 8.96 -19.00
N ASP A 57 -5.41 8.61 -20.21
CA ASP A 57 -6.83 8.47 -20.54
C ASP A 57 -7.42 7.23 -19.87
N CYS A 58 -8.68 7.31 -19.46
CA CYS A 58 -9.35 6.22 -18.74
C CYS A 58 -9.35 4.92 -19.57
N VAL A 59 -9.46 5.04 -20.89
CA VAL A 59 -9.50 3.93 -21.84
C VAL A 59 -8.17 3.19 -22.02
N MET A 60 -7.07 3.71 -21.46
CA MET A 60 -5.79 2.98 -21.41
C MET A 60 -5.86 1.78 -20.45
N CYS A 61 -6.69 1.87 -19.41
CA CYS A 61 -6.94 0.78 -18.49
C CYS A 61 -8.30 0.14 -18.76
N HIS A 62 -9.33 0.94 -19.01
CA HIS A 62 -10.68 0.47 -19.26
C HIS A 62 -10.88 0.04 -20.72
N LEU A 63 -10.34 -1.14 -21.03
CA LEU A 63 -10.24 -1.69 -22.39
C LEU A 63 -11.46 -2.51 -22.83
N SER A 64 -12.47 -2.65 -21.98
CA SER A 64 -13.69 -3.45 -22.26
C SER A 64 -14.88 -2.96 -21.43
N LEU A 65 -15.24 -1.68 -21.60
CA LEU A 65 -16.38 -1.08 -20.92
C LEU A 65 -17.71 -1.66 -21.44
N LYS A 66 -18.66 -1.87 -20.52
CA LYS A 66 -20.01 -2.39 -20.81
C LYS A 66 -21.07 -1.32 -20.57
N GLY A 67 -22.20 -1.44 -21.25
CA GLY A 67 -23.35 -0.55 -21.10
C GLY A 67 -23.49 0.44 -22.26
N ASP A 68 -24.72 0.83 -22.55
CA ASP A 68 -25.05 1.66 -23.71
C ASP A 68 -24.39 3.04 -23.65
N GLN A 69 -24.24 3.59 -22.45
CA GLN A 69 -23.54 4.84 -22.18
C GLN A 69 -22.03 4.82 -22.49
N HIS A 70 -21.44 3.64 -22.77
CA HIS A 70 -20.02 3.48 -23.09
C HIS A 70 -19.78 3.02 -24.53
N GLN A 71 -20.81 2.97 -25.39
CA GLN A 71 -20.67 2.56 -26.78
C GLN A 71 -19.69 3.47 -27.51
N GLY A 72 -18.61 2.89 -28.06
CA GLY A 72 -17.55 3.63 -28.76
C GLY A 72 -16.53 4.32 -27.85
N MET A 73 -16.65 4.20 -26.52
CA MET A 73 -15.78 4.86 -25.53
C MET A 73 -14.79 3.90 -24.85
N SER A 74 -14.52 2.75 -25.46
CA SER A 74 -13.69 1.68 -24.89
C SER A 74 -12.43 1.47 -25.73
N GLY A 75 -11.31 1.17 -25.06
CA GLY A 75 -10.18 0.54 -25.73
C GLY A 75 -10.51 -0.86 -26.25
N LYS A 76 -9.52 -1.54 -26.84
CA LYS A 76 -9.64 -2.97 -27.21
C LYS A 76 -8.62 -3.79 -26.42
N ALA A 77 -9.12 -4.67 -25.55
CA ALA A 77 -8.27 -5.61 -24.84
C ALA A 77 -7.76 -6.70 -25.81
N ASP A 78 -6.44 -6.91 -25.86
CA ASP A 78 -5.85 -8.03 -26.57
C ASP A 78 -6.18 -9.38 -25.91
N ALA A 79 -5.89 -10.48 -26.61
CA ALA A 79 -6.19 -11.83 -26.13
C ALA A 79 -5.47 -12.17 -24.80
N ALA A 80 -4.23 -11.68 -24.62
CA ALA A 80 -3.45 -11.93 -23.41
C ALA A 80 -4.08 -11.26 -22.18
N THR A 81 -4.56 -10.03 -22.35
CA THR A 81 -5.25 -9.24 -21.33
C THR A 81 -6.58 -9.87 -20.96
N GLN A 82 -7.34 -10.35 -21.96
CA GLN A 82 -8.60 -11.07 -21.72
C GLN A 82 -8.36 -12.39 -20.96
N GLN A 83 -7.33 -13.15 -21.32
CA GLN A 83 -6.99 -14.39 -20.63
C GLN A 83 -6.56 -14.14 -19.18
N LEU A 84 -5.77 -13.09 -18.95
CA LEU A 84 -5.39 -12.67 -17.61
C LEU A 84 -6.61 -12.24 -16.79
N ALA A 85 -7.47 -11.39 -17.35
CA ALA A 85 -8.70 -10.94 -16.72
C ALA A 85 -9.57 -12.12 -16.25
N ALA A 86 -9.73 -13.14 -17.10
CA ALA A 86 -10.44 -14.37 -16.74
C ALA A 86 -9.80 -15.08 -15.54
N SER A 87 -8.46 -15.13 -15.49
CA SER A 87 -7.69 -15.80 -14.44
C SER A 87 -7.77 -15.11 -13.07
N ILE A 88 -8.01 -13.79 -13.03
CA ILE A 88 -8.09 -13.00 -11.79
C ILE A 88 -9.51 -12.59 -11.39
N SER A 89 -10.52 -12.95 -12.21
CA SER A 89 -11.93 -12.58 -12.03
C SER A 89 -12.53 -12.97 -10.68
N ALA A 90 -12.03 -14.05 -10.05
CA ALA A 90 -12.45 -14.46 -8.71
C ALA A 90 -12.15 -13.38 -7.64
N LYS A 91 -11.08 -12.59 -7.84
CA LYS A 91 -10.66 -11.49 -6.97
C LYS A 91 -11.14 -10.13 -7.48
N SER A 92 -10.93 -9.83 -8.77
CA SER A 92 -11.28 -8.54 -9.37
C SER A 92 -12.69 -8.57 -9.97
N LYS A 93 -13.69 -8.26 -9.14
CA LYS A 93 -15.11 -8.39 -9.52
C LYS A 93 -15.68 -7.21 -10.32
N ILE A 94 -15.09 -6.02 -10.19
CA ILE A 94 -15.62 -4.79 -10.83
C ILE A 94 -15.19 -4.74 -12.30
N ASP A 95 -13.88 -4.65 -12.53
CA ASP A 95 -13.31 -4.64 -13.88
C ASP A 95 -12.02 -5.49 -13.90
N PRO A 96 -12.12 -6.80 -14.15
CA PRO A 96 -10.96 -7.66 -14.26
C PRO A 96 -10.08 -7.33 -15.47
N VAL A 97 -10.64 -6.72 -16.52
CA VAL A 97 -9.88 -6.33 -17.72
C VAL A 97 -8.99 -5.15 -17.40
N ALA A 98 -9.52 -4.12 -16.73
CA ALA A 98 -8.70 -3.00 -16.26
C ALA A 98 -7.63 -3.43 -15.26
N GLN A 99 -7.94 -4.40 -14.39
CA GLN A 99 -6.94 -4.97 -13.49
C GLN A 99 -5.83 -5.74 -14.24
N ALA A 100 -6.17 -6.38 -15.37
CA ALA A 100 -5.21 -7.07 -16.23
C ALA A 100 -4.38 -6.11 -17.09
N ALA A 101 -4.93 -4.94 -17.44
CA ALA A 101 -4.26 -3.92 -18.26
C ALA A 101 -2.93 -3.44 -17.67
N CYS A 102 -2.76 -3.53 -16.34
CA CYS A 102 -1.47 -3.25 -15.68
C CYS A 102 -0.30 -4.03 -16.33
N ALA A 103 -0.54 -5.26 -16.80
CA ALA A 103 0.49 -6.11 -17.39
C ALA A 103 0.98 -5.65 -18.77
N GLN A 104 0.23 -4.78 -19.47
CA GLN A 104 0.63 -4.26 -20.77
C GLN A 104 1.81 -3.28 -20.65
N CYS A 105 1.89 -2.52 -19.55
CA CYS A 105 2.97 -1.57 -19.30
C CYS A 105 3.96 -2.05 -18.22
N HIS A 106 3.51 -2.91 -17.29
CA HIS A 106 4.33 -3.44 -16.20
C HIS A 106 4.62 -4.94 -16.35
N GLU A 107 5.03 -5.35 -17.56
CA GLU A 107 5.19 -6.75 -17.93
C GLU A 107 6.16 -7.51 -17.00
N ASP A 108 7.32 -6.93 -16.70
CA ASP A 108 8.32 -7.58 -15.84
C ASP A 108 7.86 -7.74 -14.39
N LEU A 109 7.20 -6.69 -13.86
CA LEU A 109 6.62 -6.75 -12.51
C LEU A 109 5.49 -7.79 -12.47
N TYR A 110 4.70 -7.88 -13.54
CA TYR A 110 3.65 -8.88 -13.67
C TYR A 110 4.22 -10.30 -13.77
N LYS A 111 5.29 -10.53 -14.53
CA LYS A 111 6.00 -11.82 -14.58
C LYS A 111 6.51 -12.23 -13.19
N ALA A 112 7.13 -11.29 -12.47
CA ALA A 112 7.58 -11.50 -11.10
C ALA A 112 6.42 -11.86 -10.15
N TYR A 113 5.32 -11.09 -10.22
CA TYR A 113 4.10 -11.34 -9.44
C TYR A 113 3.50 -12.72 -9.77
N LYS A 114 3.38 -13.06 -11.05
CA LYS A 114 2.84 -14.36 -11.49
C LYS A 114 3.67 -15.53 -10.94
N ALA A 115 4.99 -15.37 -10.83
CA ALA A 115 5.89 -16.37 -10.24
C ALA A 115 5.87 -16.40 -8.70
N SER A 116 5.39 -15.34 -8.05
CA SER A 116 5.29 -15.24 -6.60
C SER A 116 4.23 -16.17 -6.00
N VAL A 117 4.32 -16.44 -4.70
CA VAL A 117 3.29 -17.23 -3.99
C VAL A 117 1.91 -16.57 -4.05
N HIS A 118 1.85 -15.23 -4.09
CA HIS A 118 0.60 -14.48 -4.21
C HIS A 118 -0.03 -14.66 -5.59
N GLY A 119 0.74 -14.45 -6.66
CA GLY A 119 0.26 -14.64 -8.03
C GLY A 119 -0.13 -16.08 -8.33
N GLN A 120 0.62 -17.06 -7.82
CA GLN A 120 0.27 -18.48 -7.94
C GLN A 120 -1.07 -18.79 -7.25
N ASN A 121 -1.33 -18.22 -6.08
CA ASN A 121 -2.62 -18.43 -5.40
C ASN A 121 -3.80 -17.81 -6.17
N VAL A 122 -3.64 -16.62 -6.75
CA VAL A 122 -4.73 -15.96 -7.50
C VAL A 122 -4.90 -16.59 -8.89
N ILE A 123 -3.82 -16.77 -9.66
CA ILE A 123 -3.88 -17.14 -11.08
C ILE A 123 -4.01 -18.66 -11.26
N ALA A 124 -3.15 -19.44 -10.58
CA ALA A 124 -3.13 -20.89 -10.76
C ALA A 124 -4.19 -21.59 -9.91
N LYS A 125 -4.35 -21.17 -8.63
CA LYS A 125 -5.33 -21.76 -7.71
C LYS A 125 -6.69 -21.06 -7.72
N LYS A 126 -6.85 -19.97 -8.50
CA LYS A 126 -8.11 -19.21 -8.64
C LYS A 126 -8.67 -18.72 -7.30
N SER A 127 -7.80 -18.42 -6.33
CA SER A 127 -8.24 -18.01 -5.00
C SER A 127 -8.71 -16.55 -4.98
N SER A 128 -9.87 -16.31 -4.40
CA SER A 128 -10.51 -14.99 -4.28
C SER A 128 -9.98 -14.13 -3.11
N ASP A 129 -9.16 -14.70 -2.24
CA ASP A 129 -8.57 -14.04 -1.08
C ASP A 129 -7.08 -13.69 -1.26
N GLY A 130 -6.45 -14.11 -2.37
CA GLY A 130 -5.10 -13.68 -2.71
C GLY A 130 -5.04 -12.20 -3.14
N PRO A 131 -3.88 -11.52 -2.98
CA PRO A 131 -3.75 -10.12 -3.34
C PRO A 131 -3.48 -9.97 -4.84
N VAL A 132 -4.06 -8.94 -5.46
CA VAL A 132 -3.70 -8.42 -6.80
C VAL A 132 -2.97 -7.08 -6.67
N CYS A 133 -2.54 -6.45 -7.77
CA CYS A 133 -1.76 -5.20 -7.74
C CYS A 133 -2.41 -4.11 -6.87
N THR A 134 -3.71 -3.93 -7.00
CA THR A 134 -4.51 -2.95 -6.25
C THR A 134 -4.73 -3.31 -4.78
N SER A 135 -4.50 -4.57 -4.39
CA SER A 135 -4.58 -4.99 -2.98
C SER A 135 -3.48 -4.34 -2.13
N CYS A 136 -2.31 -4.08 -2.72
CA CYS A 136 -1.20 -3.40 -2.05
C CYS A 136 -1.10 -1.93 -2.44
N HIS A 137 -1.25 -1.59 -3.72
CA HIS A 137 -1.09 -0.21 -4.21
C HIS A 137 -2.32 0.67 -3.99
N GLY A 138 -3.47 0.08 -3.67
CA GLY A 138 -4.74 0.79 -3.49
C GLY A 138 -5.51 0.94 -4.79
N SER A 139 -6.41 1.94 -4.83
CA SER A 139 -7.24 2.22 -6.01
C SER A 139 -6.36 2.50 -7.23
N PRO A 140 -6.64 1.90 -8.40
CA PRO A 140 -5.87 2.16 -9.63
C PRO A 140 -5.94 3.62 -10.07
N HIS A 141 -7.00 4.35 -9.68
CA HIS A 141 -7.17 5.78 -9.96
C HIS A 141 -6.33 6.68 -9.04
N TYR A 142 -5.87 6.19 -7.89
CA TYR A 142 -5.24 7.02 -6.86
C TYR A 142 -3.88 6.46 -6.41
N ILE A 143 -3.22 5.68 -7.27
CA ILE A 143 -1.90 5.12 -6.95
C ILE A 143 -0.90 6.27 -6.79
N GLN A 144 -0.22 6.28 -5.64
CA GLN A 144 0.81 7.25 -5.29
C GLN A 144 2.21 6.62 -5.38
N PRO A 145 3.26 7.40 -5.72
CA PRO A 145 4.61 6.87 -5.80
C PRO A 145 5.07 6.34 -4.44
N LYS A 146 5.93 5.31 -4.41
CA LYS A 146 6.37 4.66 -3.16
C LYS A 146 7.05 5.62 -2.17
N THR A 147 7.55 6.75 -2.65
CA THR A 147 8.21 7.79 -1.83
C THR A 147 7.19 8.72 -1.15
N SER A 148 5.96 8.79 -1.65
CA SER A 148 4.88 9.55 -1.03
C SER A 148 4.46 8.94 0.29
N LYS A 149 4.23 9.78 1.30
CA LYS A 149 3.73 9.36 2.62
C LYS A 149 2.32 8.78 2.55
N ASP A 150 1.53 9.16 1.56
CA ASP A 150 0.16 8.68 1.38
C ASP A 150 0.09 7.35 0.61
N SER A 151 1.23 6.87 0.09
CA SER A 151 1.27 5.61 -0.65
C SER A 151 1.13 4.42 0.31
N ALA A 152 0.21 3.51 0.01
CA ALA A 152 0.03 2.27 0.76
C ALA A 152 1.28 1.36 0.73
N VAL A 153 2.14 1.54 -0.28
CA VAL A 153 3.42 0.82 -0.44
C VAL A 153 4.63 1.66 -0.02
N ASN A 154 4.41 2.79 0.65
CA ASN A 154 5.51 3.53 1.28
C ASN A 154 6.24 2.64 2.29
N HIS A 155 7.55 2.86 2.43
CA HIS A 155 8.39 2.12 3.37
C HIS A 155 7.80 2.01 4.79
N PHE A 156 7.19 3.09 5.30
CA PHE A 156 6.58 3.12 6.63
C PHE A 156 5.14 2.57 6.68
N ASN A 157 4.46 2.47 5.53
CA ASN A 157 3.07 2.01 5.43
C ASN A 157 2.95 0.55 5.00
N VAL A 158 3.97 -0.01 4.35
CA VAL A 158 3.89 -1.34 3.71
C VAL A 158 3.57 -2.44 4.71
N VAL A 159 3.99 -2.31 5.96
CA VAL A 159 3.66 -3.25 7.05
C VAL A 159 2.15 -3.30 7.27
N GLN A 160 1.47 -2.15 7.27
CA GLN A 160 0.01 -2.09 7.37
C GLN A 160 -0.66 -2.76 6.16
N SER A 161 -0.11 -2.55 4.96
CA SER A 161 -0.62 -3.19 3.73
C SER A 161 -0.51 -4.70 3.75
N CYS A 162 0.61 -5.25 4.24
CA CYS A 162 0.75 -6.69 4.47
C CYS A 162 -0.20 -7.19 5.56
N GLY A 163 -0.36 -6.40 6.64
CA GLY A 163 -1.19 -6.73 7.80
C GLY A 163 -2.66 -6.98 7.47
N LYS A 164 -3.20 -6.35 6.42
CA LYS A 164 -4.59 -6.57 5.95
C LYS A 164 -4.94 -8.05 5.68
N CYS A 165 -3.94 -8.89 5.42
CA CYS A 165 -4.13 -10.33 5.23
C CYS A 165 -3.22 -11.16 6.14
N HIS A 166 -2.04 -10.68 6.48
CA HIS A 166 -1.10 -11.43 7.32
C HIS A 166 -1.38 -11.32 8.83
N GLU A 167 -2.28 -10.43 9.26
CA GLU A 167 -2.80 -10.38 10.63
C GLU A 167 -4.05 -11.25 10.81
N GLU A 168 -4.65 -11.70 9.69
CA GLU A 168 -5.91 -12.45 9.70
C GLU A 168 -5.69 -13.93 10.03
N LYS A 169 -6.37 -14.41 11.07
CA LYS A 169 -6.29 -15.81 11.52
C LYS A 169 -6.74 -16.79 10.44
N ILE A 170 -7.81 -16.47 9.74
CA ILE A 170 -8.35 -17.30 8.65
C ILE A 170 -7.31 -17.50 7.54
N MET A 171 -6.53 -16.46 7.23
CA MET A 171 -5.50 -16.54 6.20
C MET A 171 -4.30 -17.38 6.66
N SER A 172 -3.87 -17.20 7.91
CA SER A 172 -2.76 -17.95 8.48
C SER A 172 -3.07 -19.44 8.58
N GLU A 173 -4.28 -19.81 9.01
CA GLU A 173 -4.75 -21.19 9.04
C GLU A 173 -4.82 -21.80 7.63
N LYS A 174 -5.46 -21.09 6.68
CA LYS A 174 -5.64 -21.59 5.31
C LYS A 174 -4.33 -21.78 4.56
N TYR A 175 -3.37 -20.86 4.74
CA TYR A 175 -2.12 -20.84 3.98
C TYR A 175 -0.91 -21.36 4.76
N GLY A 176 -1.08 -21.73 6.03
CA GLY A 176 -0.05 -22.37 6.85
C GLY A 176 1.12 -21.46 7.21
N PHE A 177 0.85 -20.19 7.52
CA PHE A 177 1.83 -19.25 8.08
C PHE A 177 1.48 -18.89 9.52
N SER A 178 2.42 -18.29 10.26
CA SER A 178 2.21 -17.99 11.69
C SER A 178 1.11 -16.94 11.88
N GLU A 179 0.12 -17.25 12.73
CA GLU A 179 -0.93 -16.32 13.16
C GLU A 179 -0.37 -15.04 13.82
N LYS A 180 0.82 -15.15 14.43
CA LYS A 180 1.47 -14.05 15.16
C LYS A 180 2.49 -13.28 14.33
N VAL A 181 2.57 -13.51 13.01
CA VAL A 181 3.62 -12.91 12.17
C VAL A 181 3.65 -11.38 12.28
N MET A 182 2.47 -10.74 12.28
CA MET A 182 2.36 -9.28 12.39
C MET A 182 2.68 -8.78 13.81
N GLU A 183 2.14 -9.43 14.84
CA GLU A 183 2.45 -9.15 16.26
C GLU A 183 3.97 -9.17 16.47
N ARG A 184 4.64 -10.25 16.06
CA ARG A 184 6.07 -10.45 16.29
C ARG A 184 6.96 -9.48 15.52
N TYR A 185 6.58 -9.14 14.29
CA TYR A 185 7.29 -8.09 13.58
C TYR A 185 7.12 -6.74 14.29
N LYS A 186 5.89 -6.36 14.65
CA LYS A 186 5.58 -5.07 15.32
C LYS A 186 6.30 -4.93 16.67
N GLU A 187 6.43 -6.02 17.43
CA GLU A 187 7.10 -6.04 18.73
C GLU A 187 8.63 -6.09 18.64
N SER A 188 9.18 -6.52 17.51
CA SER A 188 10.62 -6.59 17.29
C SER A 188 11.28 -5.20 17.29
N PHE A 189 12.60 -5.17 17.47
CA PHE A 189 13.39 -3.95 17.31
C PHE A 189 13.19 -3.31 15.92
N HIS A 190 13.06 -4.12 14.86
CA HIS A 190 12.79 -3.60 13.51
C HIS A 190 11.44 -2.91 13.41
N GLY A 191 10.36 -3.54 13.91
CA GLY A 191 9.02 -2.97 13.89
C GLY A 191 8.89 -1.71 14.75
N ARG A 192 9.46 -1.72 15.96
CA ARG A 192 9.49 -0.54 16.84
C ARG A 192 10.27 0.61 16.23
N LYS A 193 11.44 0.33 15.64
CA LYS A 193 12.29 1.31 14.98
C LYS A 193 11.64 1.89 13.71
N LEU A 194 10.92 1.06 12.94
CA LEU A 194 10.13 1.51 11.79
C LEU A 194 8.95 2.39 12.24
N LYS A 195 8.26 2.02 13.32
CA LYS A 195 7.12 2.76 13.88
C LYS A 195 7.50 4.19 14.31
N VAL A 196 8.71 4.40 14.80
CA VAL A 196 9.22 5.74 15.14
C VAL A 196 9.80 6.50 13.95
N GLY A 197 9.66 5.97 12.73
CA GLY A 197 10.04 6.65 11.50
C GLY A 197 11.52 6.58 11.14
N HIS A 198 12.29 5.65 11.72
CA HIS A 198 13.71 5.54 11.40
C HIS A 198 13.92 4.93 9.99
N PRO A 199 14.58 5.64 9.06
CA PRO A 199 14.63 5.25 7.64
C PRO A 199 15.46 3.99 7.36
N GLY A 200 16.41 3.66 8.23
CA GLY A 200 17.19 2.40 8.15
C GLY A 200 16.54 1.19 8.80
N ALA A 201 15.27 1.25 9.22
CA ALA A 201 14.56 0.10 9.78
C ALA A 201 14.02 -0.80 8.66
N PRO A 202 14.25 -2.12 8.66
CA PRO A 202 13.73 -2.97 7.59
C PRO A 202 12.22 -3.19 7.75
N SER A 203 11.50 -3.23 6.63
CA SER A 203 10.09 -3.61 6.56
C SER A 203 9.91 -5.05 6.04
N CYS A 204 8.67 -5.51 5.89
CA CYS A 204 8.38 -6.87 5.39
C CYS A 204 9.12 -7.18 4.08
N VAL A 205 9.11 -6.21 3.16
CA VAL A 205 9.70 -6.35 1.82
C VAL A 205 11.23 -6.33 1.82
N SER A 206 11.85 -5.78 2.87
CA SER A 206 13.31 -5.80 3.03
C SER A 206 13.86 -7.21 3.18
N CYS A 207 13.06 -8.13 3.75
CA CYS A 207 13.45 -9.53 3.91
C CYS A 207 12.75 -10.46 2.91
N HIS A 208 11.47 -10.24 2.61
CA HIS A 208 10.67 -11.17 1.80
C HIS A 208 10.61 -10.85 0.30
N SER A 209 11.18 -9.71 -0.12
CA SER A 209 10.92 -9.07 -1.42
C SER A 209 9.48 -8.55 -1.58
N SER A 210 9.22 -7.86 -2.70
CA SER A 210 7.93 -7.22 -3.00
C SER A 210 7.10 -8.01 -4.02
N HIS A 211 7.48 -7.96 -5.30
CA HIS A 211 6.68 -8.55 -6.38
C HIS A 211 6.97 -10.04 -6.62
N ASN A 212 8.15 -10.54 -6.31
CA ASN A 212 8.55 -11.95 -6.46
C ASN A 212 8.61 -12.68 -5.10
N VAL A 213 7.72 -12.34 -4.16
CA VAL A 213 7.68 -12.98 -2.85
C VAL A 213 7.40 -14.48 -2.96
N VAL A 214 8.25 -15.31 -2.37
CA VAL A 214 8.09 -16.76 -2.33
C VAL A 214 8.00 -17.26 -0.89
N SER A 215 7.41 -18.44 -0.71
CA SER A 215 7.31 -19.07 0.62
C SER A 215 8.67 -19.17 1.29
N ALA A 216 8.73 -18.97 2.62
CA ALA A 216 9.96 -19.13 3.40
C ALA A 216 10.52 -20.57 3.36
N LYS A 217 9.72 -21.56 2.91
CA LYS A 217 10.16 -22.94 2.67
C LYS A 217 10.84 -23.13 1.30
N ASN A 218 10.67 -22.18 0.38
CA ASN A 218 11.28 -22.24 -0.94
C ASN A 218 12.77 -21.82 -0.83
N ALA A 219 13.68 -22.62 -1.39
CA ALA A 219 15.11 -22.35 -1.38
C ALA A 219 15.52 -21.02 -2.03
N ALA A 220 14.69 -20.48 -2.94
CA ALA A 220 14.89 -19.17 -3.55
C ALA A 220 14.49 -18.00 -2.63
N SER A 221 13.83 -18.26 -1.49
CA SER A 221 13.43 -17.21 -0.56
C SER A 221 14.65 -16.59 0.10
N PRO A 222 14.75 -15.25 0.20
CA PRO A 222 15.84 -14.63 0.94
C PRO A 222 15.83 -15.01 2.43
N VAL A 223 14.67 -15.42 2.95
CA VAL A 223 14.52 -15.87 4.35
C VAL A 223 14.57 -17.40 4.52
N ALA A 224 14.96 -18.17 3.50
CA ALA A 224 15.12 -19.62 3.59
C ALA A 224 16.55 -20.02 3.97
N GLY A 225 16.69 -21.00 4.88
CA GLY A 225 17.97 -21.64 5.20
C GLY A 225 19.13 -20.65 5.36
N GLU A 226 20.19 -20.88 4.60
CA GLU A 226 21.42 -20.08 4.56
C GLU A 226 21.24 -18.67 3.97
N ASN A 227 20.17 -18.42 3.20
CA ASN A 227 19.93 -17.09 2.62
C ASN A 227 19.65 -16.06 3.71
N LYS A 228 19.10 -16.48 4.86
CA LYS A 228 18.84 -15.59 6.00
C LYS A 228 20.08 -14.83 6.44
N LYS A 229 21.23 -15.51 6.50
CA LYS A 229 22.51 -14.89 6.85
C LYS A 229 22.87 -13.77 5.88
N LYS A 230 22.71 -14.02 4.57
CA LYS A 230 22.96 -13.01 3.53
C LYS A 230 21.98 -11.84 3.62
N THR A 231 20.70 -12.10 3.90
CA THR A 231 19.69 -11.05 4.10
C THR A 231 20.01 -10.20 5.32
N CYS A 232 20.35 -10.80 6.46
CA CYS A 232 20.75 -10.07 7.66
C CYS A 232 22.03 -9.25 7.43
N ALA A 233 23.00 -9.81 6.69
CA ALA A 233 24.28 -9.16 6.38
C ALA A 233 24.15 -7.88 5.54
N GLN A 234 22.98 -7.62 4.92
CA GLN A 234 22.72 -6.35 4.21
C GLN A 234 22.76 -5.14 5.14
N CYS A 235 22.49 -5.32 6.43
CA CYS A 235 22.51 -4.24 7.43
C CYS A 235 23.33 -4.59 8.68
N HIS A 236 23.59 -5.87 8.93
CA HIS A 236 24.38 -6.34 10.06
C HIS A 236 25.70 -6.94 9.57
N GLU A 237 26.72 -6.11 9.49
CA GLU A 237 28.07 -6.56 9.12
C GLU A 237 28.54 -7.68 10.06
N GLY A 238 29.08 -8.77 9.49
CA GLY A 238 29.51 -9.93 10.26
C GLY A 238 28.38 -10.82 10.80
N ALA A 239 27.15 -10.74 10.26
CA ALA A 239 26.06 -11.61 10.66
C ALA A 239 26.45 -13.11 10.60
N THR A 240 26.37 -13.80 11.74
CA THR A 240 26.69 -15.23 11.88
C THR A 240 25.42 -16.08 12.00
N ASP A 241 25.54 -17.40 11.85
CA ASP A 241 24.39 -18.32 12.02
C ASP A 241 23.82 -18.26 13.44
N LYS A 242 24.67 -18.03 14.45
CA LYS A 242 24.23 -17.81 15.84
C LYS A 242 23.43 -16.52 15.99
N PHE A 243 23.86 -15.44 15.33
CA PHE A 243 23.15 -14.15 15.33
C PHE A 243 21.76 -14.30 14.70
N VAL A 244 21.68 -14.93 13.52
CA VAL A 244 20.42 -15.18 12.81
C VAL A 244 19.48 -16.09 13.62
N ALA A 245 20.03 -17.07 14.34
CA ALA A 245 19.24 -17.97 15.18
C ALA A 245 18.72 -17.32 16.47
N ALA A 246 19.46 -16.32 17.01
CA ALA A 246 19.06 -15.60 18.22
C ALA A 246 17.79 -14.75 18.02
N ILE A 247 17.55 -14.29 16.78
CA ILE A 247 16.37 -13.49 16.39
C ILE A 247 15.26 -14.40 15.80
N THR A 248 15.10 -15.61 16.32
CA THR A 248 13.99 -16.46 15.90
C THR A 248 12.69 -15.98 16.55
N HIS A 249 11.64 -15.83 15.75
CA HIS A 249 10.29 -15.42 16.17
C HIS A 249 9.58 -16.53 16.99
N LYS A 250 10.34 -17.31 17.77
CA LYS A 250 9.81 -18.29 18.70
C LYS A 250 9.07 -17.57 19.83
N PRO A 251 8.02 -18.17 20.41
CA PRO A 251 7.40 -17.66 21.62
C PRO A 251 8.47 -17.39 22.68
N MET A 252 8.43 -16.19 23.24
CA MET A 252 9.31 -15.79 24.34
C MET A 252 9.15 -16.81 25.46
N HIS A 253 10.26 -17.32 25.99
CA HIS A 253 10.21 -18.32 27.06
C HIS A 253 9.47 -17.75 28.27
N PRO A 254 8.64 -18.51 29.00
CA PRO A 254 7.83 -17.99 30.11
C PRO A 254 8.65 -17.20 31.14
N ILE A 255 9.87 -17.66 31.44
CA ILE A 255 10.79 -16.96 32.36
C ILE A 255 11.10 -15.55 31.87
N ALA A 256 11.47 -15.38 30.59
CA ALA A 256 11.81 -14.08 30.04
C ALA A 256 10.62 -13.11 30.08
N HIS A 257 9.40 -13.61 29.85
CA HIS A 257 8.19 -12.81 29.97
C HIS A 257 7.95 -12.32 31.41
N PHE A 258 8.06 -13.21 32.40
CA PHE A 258 7.89 -12.81 33.81
C PHE A 258 9.02 -11.89 34.28
N THR A 259 10.25 -12.07 33.80
CA THR A 259 11.37 -11.16 34.07
C THR A 259 11.12 -9.78 33.48
N GLU A 260 10.67 -9.69 32.23
CA GLU A 260 10.28 -8.42 31.60
C GLU A 260 9.18 -7.72 32.40
N LEU A 261 8.13 -8.45 32.77
CA LEU A 261 7.02 -7.92 33.56
C LEU A 261 7.48 -7.40 34.93
N ALA A 262 8.33 -8.17 35.63
CA ALA A 262 8.88 -7.77 36.91
C ALA A 262 9.70 -6.48 36.81
N LEU A 263 10.53 -6.35 35.76
CA LEU A 263 11.32 -5.15 35.51
C LEU A 263 10.44 -3.94 35.15
N ILE A 264 9.38 -4.14 34.36
CA ILE A 264 8.42 -3.08 34.02
C ILE A 264 7.70 -2.61 35.28
N VAL A 265 7.17 -3.53 36.09
CA VAL A 265 6.47 -3.19 37.35
C VAL A 265 7.42 -2.45 38.28
N LEU A 266 8.64 -2.96 38.49
CA LEU A 266 9.64 -2.31 39.33
C LEU A 266 9.93 -0.88 38.84
N THR A 267 10.17 -0.70 37.54
CA THR A 267 10.47 0.60 36.95
C THR A 267 9.30 1.58 37.13
N MET A 268 8.08 1.14 36.83
CA MET A 268 6.88 1.96 36.98
C MET A 268 6.61 2.33 38.45
N SER A 269 6.85 1.41 39.39
CA SER A 269 6.72 1.68 40.82
C SER A 269 7.73 2.71 41.31
N VAL A 270 8.98 2.63 40.87
CA VAL A 270 10.01 3.63 41.21
C VAL A 270 9.65 5.00 40.65
N PHE A 271 9.22 5.08 39.39
CA PHE A 271 8.76 6.34 38.80
C PHE A 271 7.57 6.94 39.56
N LEU A 272 6.57 6.12 39.89
CA LEU A 272 5.40 6.56 40.65
C LEU A 272 5.80 7.11 42.02
N PHE A 273 6.67 6.40 42.73
CA PHE A 273 7.18 6.84 44.03
C PHE A 273 7.89 8.20 43.93
N ILE A 274 8.78 8.37 42.95
CA ILE A 274 9.50 9.63 42.74
C ILE A 274 8.52 10.77 42.42
N CYS A 275 7.55 10.55 41.52
CA CYS A 275 6.53 11.54 41.19
C CYS A 275 5.71 11.94 42.42
N VAL A 276 5.26 10.97 43.23
CA VAL A 276 4.51 11.24 44.46
C VAL A 276 5.37 12.01 45.47
N HIS A 277 6.63 11.61 45.66
CA HIS A 277 7.55 12.29 46.57
C HIS A 277 7.74 13.75 46.19
N VAL A 278 8.00 14.04 44.91
CA VAL A 278 8.16 15.41 44.40
C VAL A 278 6.86 16.22 44.56
N LEU A 279 5.70 15.63 44.29
CA LEU A 279 4.41 16.30 44.47
C LEU A 279 4.13 16.64 45.95
N LEU A 280 4.47 15.74 46.87
CA LEU A 280 4.32 15.99 48.31
C LEU A 280 5.27 17.08 48.80
N ASP A 281 6.50 17.13 48.28
CA ASP A 281 7.48 18.17 48.63
C ASP A 281 7.04 19.55 48.12
N ILE A 282 6.57 19.63 46.87
CA ILE A 282 5.96 20.85 46.30
C ILE A 282 4.75 21.28 47.14
N PHE A 283 3.88 20.34 47.52
CA PHE A 283 2.72 20.65 48.35
C PHE A 283 3.14 21.19 49.73
N ALA A 284 4.17 20.59 50.35
CA ALA A 284 4.71 21.06 51.62
C ALA A 284 5.30 22.47 51.51
N ASP A 285 6.09 22.77 50.48
CA ASP A 285 6.65 24.11 50.25
C ASP A 285 5.54 25.16 50.00
N ILE A 286 4.54 24.83 49.17
CA ILE A 286 3.38 25.71 48.95
C ILE A 286 2.62 25.97 50.24
N ARG A 287 2.33 24.92 51.02
CA ARG A 287 1.66 25.04 52.32
C ARG A 287 2.47 25.94 53.25
N ASP A 288 3.77 25.72 53.34
CA ASP A 288 4.64 26.49 54.24
C ASP A 288 4.72 27.96 53.79
N ARG A 289 4.77 28.26 52.49
CA ARG A 289 4.74 29.66 51.99
C ARG A 289 3.39 30.36 52.20
N LEU A 290 2.28 29.64 52.06
CA LEU A 290 0.93 30.22 52.20
C LEU A 290 0.52 30.38 53.66
N PHE A 291 0.86 29.42 54.52
CA PHE A 291 0.39 29.36 55.89
C PHE A 291 1.43 29.74 56.95
N ARG A 292 2.74 29.75 56.64
CA ARG A 292 3.78 30.26 57.56
C ARG A 292 3.99 31.76 57.36
N LYS A 293 2.95 32.55 57.65
CA LYS A 293 3.08 33.99 57.90
C LYS A 293 3.25 34.20 59.42
N GLY A 294 4.42 34.67 59.84
CA GLY A 294 4.57 35.35 61.14
C GLY A 294 5.33 34.62 62.26
N GLY A 295 6.45 33.94 61.96
CA GLY A 295 7.41 33.53 62.99
C GLY A 295 8.67 34.38 62.92
N ASN A 296 8.87 35.29 63.88
CA ASN A 296 10.08 36.10 64.04
C ASN A 296 11.33 35.21 64.07
N HIS A 297 12.30 35.52 63.22
CA HIS A 297 13.67 35.04 63.37
C HIS A 297 14.44 36.11 64.16
N GLU A 298 14.57 35.89 65.47
CA GLU A 298 15.73 36.34 66.27
C GLU A 298 16.90 35.36 66.08
#